data_AF-A0A7C4IJ43-F1
#
_entry.id   AF-A0A7C4IJ43-F1
#
_cell.length_a   1.000
_cell.length_b   1.000
_cell.length_c   1.000
_cell.angle_alpha   90.00
_cell.angle_beta   90.00
_cell.angle_gamma   90.00
#
_symmetry.space_group_name_H-M   'P 1'
#
loop_
_entity.id
_entity.type
_entity.pdbx_description
1 polymer ?
#
loop_
_entity_poly.entity_id
_entity_poly.type
_entity_poly.pdbx_seq_one_letter_code
_entity_poly.pdbx_strand_id
1 'polypeptide(L)'
;MRHGSLAAMALGIAMATASSALASAGGEKAELLPAPAAPQIITALTTLIIFLLLLIVLSRFAWGPILAGLKAREEKIRKDIADAEATRARAEATLKEYEAQLAGAQVKAQAMLAEAVRQGEQMAMQIRARAQVEAEETRERALRDIEAARKQAVKDICALAADLSTSIAEKILRRTINRQDQEDLVRQGIEQLQASQR
;
A
#
# COMPACT_ATOMS: atom_id res chain seq x y z
N MET A 1 -23.81 -22.16 -38.37
CA MET A 1 -24.02 -21.07 -39.36
C MET A 1 -22.68 -20.88 -40.08
N ARG A 2 -22.47 -21.48 -41.27
CA ARG A 2 -22.70 -20.91 -42.63
C ARG A 2 -21.97 -19.56 -42.82
N HIS A 3 -21.10 -19.27 -43.80
CA HIS A 3 -20.52 -19.95 -44.97
C HIS A 3 -19.43 -19.05 -45.61
N GLY A 4 -18.54 -19.65 -46.43
CA GLY A 4 -17.94 -19.12 -47.68
C GLY A 4 -16.82 -18.06 -47.55
N SER A 5 -15.66 -18.17 -48.19
CA SER A 5 -15.42 -18.63 -49.56
C SER A 5 -14.16 -19.49 -49.67
N LEU A 6 -14.39 -20.74 -50.07
CA LEU A 6 -13.45 -21.65 -50.70
C LEU A 6 -13.71 -21.54 -52.21
N ALA A 7 -12.69 -21.21 -52.99
CA ALA A 7 -12.61 -21.53 -54.41
C ALA A 7 -11.19 -22.05 -54.63
N ALA A 8 -10.97 -23.35 -54.46
CA ALA A 8 -11.12 -24.35 -55.51
C ALA A 8 -10.10 -24.11 -56.65
N MET A 9 -9.07 -24.95 -56.73
CA MET A 9 -9.11 -26.10 -57.65
C MET A 9 -7.74 -26.81 -57.61
N ALA A 10 -7.71 -27.93 -56.91
CA ALA A 10 -6.80 -29.03 -57.18
C ALA A 10 -7.37 -29.83 -58.36
N LEU A 11 -6.53 -30.13 -59.36
CA LEU A 11 -6.63 -31.28 -60.28
C LEU A 11 -5.25 -31.35 -60.98
N GLY A 12 -4.44 -32.40 -60.89
CA GLY A 12 -4.80 -33.82 -60.80
C GLY A 12 -4.74 -34.45 -62.19
N ILE A 13 -3.53 -34.69 -62.68
CA ILE A 13 -3.06 -35.81 -63.54
C ILE A 13 -3.90 -36.19 -64.76
N ALA A 14 -3.29 -36.12 -65.95
CA ALA A 14 -3.54 -37.09 -67.02
C ALA A 14 -2.22 -37.52 -67.67
N MET A 15 -1.91 -38.82 -67.49
CA MET A 15 -0.90 -39.59 -68.21
C MET A 15 -0.95 -39.36 -69.73
N ALA A 16 0.22 -39.38 -70.37
CA ALA A 16 0.34 -39.89 -71.74
C ALA A 16 1.80 -40.27 -72.04
N THR A 17 2.23 -41.45 -71.57
CA THR A 17 3.31 -42.19 -72.21
C THR A 17 2.77 -43.56 -72.63
N ALA A 18 2.93 -43.87 -73.91
CA ALA A 18 2.82 -45.17 -74.59
C ALA A 18 1.40 -45.71 -74.93
N SER A 19 0.91 -45.39 -76.13
CA SER A 19 0.23 -46.36 -77.01
C SER A 19 0.22 -45.87 -78.46
N SER A 20 1.12 -46.42 -79.29
CA SER A 20 0.85 -46.88 -80.67
C SER A 20 2.15 -47.20 -81.39
N ALA A 21 2.83 -48.25 -80.96
CA ALA A 21 3.68 -49.04 -81.84
C ALA A 21 3.15 -50.46 -81.78
N LEU A 22 2.20 -50.81 -82.65
CA LEU A 22 1.98 -52.12 -83.30
C LEU A 22 0.60 -52.17 -83.99
N ALA A 23 0.59 -52.73 -85.20
CA ALA A 23 -0.51 -53.03 -86.13
C ALA A 23 -0.70 -51.99 -87.26
N SER A 24 0.02 -52.05 -88.41
CA SER A 24 -0.08 -53.07 -89.50
C SER A 24 -1.52 -53.18 -90.02
N ALA A 25 -1.87 -52.93 -91.28
CA ALA A 25 -1.13 -52.91 -92.54
C ALA A 25 -1.93 -52.18 -93.63
N GLY A 26 -1.20 -51.62 -94.61
CA GLY A 26 -1.59 -51.75 -96.02
C GLY A 26 -2.30 -50.58 -96.71
N GLY A 27 -1.49 -49.70 -97.31
CA GLY A 27 -1.76 -48.97 -98.57
C GLY A 27 -2.83 -47.87 -98.53
N GLU A 28 -2.70 -46.70 -99.16
CA GLU A 28 -1.76 -46.23 -100.17
C GLU A 28 -1.93 -44.70 -100.26
N LYS A 29 -0.82 -43.98 -100.04
CA LYS A 29 -0.44 -42.65 -100.54
C LYS A 29 -1.53 -41.61 -100.89
N ALA A 30 -1.54 -40.56 -100.06
CA ALA A 30 -1.51 -39.17 -100.52
C ALA A 30 -0.43 -38.43 -99.71
N GLU A 31 0.83 -38.64 -100.10
CA GLU A 31 1.95 -37.86 -99.59
C GLU A 31 2.17 -36.67 -100.54
N LEU A 32 2.66 -35.55 -100.01
CA LEU A 32 3.19 -34.36 -100.70
C LEU A 32 2.21 -33.17 -100.86
N LEU A 33 2.04 -32.41 -99.78
CA LEU A 33 2.26 -30.96 -99.85
C LEU A 33 3.21 -30.56 -98.71
N PRO A 34 4.21 -29.70 -99.00
CA PRO A 34 5.26 -29.35 -98.05
C PRO A 34 4.64 -28.63 -96.84
N ALA A 35 5.39 -28.59 -95.74
CA ALA A 35 5.18 -27.57 -94.73
C ALA A 35 4.79 -26.26 -95.43
N PRO A 36 3.63 -25.64 -95.14
CA PRO A 36 3.67 -24.20 -95.22
C PRO A 36 4.78 -23.86 -94.23
N ALA A 37 5.81 -23.17 -94.71
CA ALA A 37 6.45 -22.20 -93.86
C ALA A 37 5.30 -21.34 -93.31
N ALA A 38 4.64 -21.79 -92.24
CA ALA A 38 4.04 -20.91 -91.27
C ALA A 38 5.20 -19.98 -91.00
N PRO A 39 5.13 -18.72 -91.44
CA PRO A 39 6.29 -17.87 -91.37
C PRO A 39 6.69 -17.93 -89.90
N GLN A 40 7.90 -18.40 -89.62
CA GLN A 40 8.44 -18.53 -88.25
C GLN A 40 8.22 -17.21 -87.48
N ILE A 41 8.10 -16.12 -88.26
CA ILE A 41 7.69 -14.77 -87.92
C ILE A 41 6.27 -14.66 -87.32
N ILE A 42 5.22 -15.32 -87.82
CA ILE A 42 3.85 -15.22 -87.27
C ILE A 42 3.75 -15.88 -85.89
N THR A 43 4.35 -17.06 -85.69
CA THR A 43 4.36 -17.73 -84.38
C THR A 43 5.23 -16.97 -83.38
N ALA A 44 6.39 -16.46 -83.81
CA ALA A 44 7.23 -15.59 -82.99
C ALA A 44 6.52 -14.27 -82.64
N LEU A 45 5.82 -13.63 -83.60
CA LEU A 45 5.08 -12.39 -83.38
C LEU A 45 3.88 -12.60 -82.45
N THR A 46 3.16 -13.71 -82.58
CA THR A 46 2.04 -14.06 -81.69
C THR A 46 2.52 -14.35 -80.26
N THR A 47 3.61 -15.11 -80.13
CA THR A 47 4.25 -15.36 -78.82
C THR A 47 4.77 -14.06 -78.21
N LEU A 48 5.34 -13.16 -79.02
CA LEU A 48 5.81 -11.84 -78.59
C LEU A 48 4.64 -10.95 -78.13
N ILE A 49 3.52 -10.95 -78.85
CA ILE A 49 2.31 -10.22 -78.47
C ILE A 49 1.74 -10.74 -77.15
N ILE A 50 1.63 -12.06 -76.98
CA ILE A 50 1.15 -12.68 -75.73
C ILE A 50 2.14 -12.40 -74.58
N PHE A 51 3.44 -12.45 -74.83
CA PHE A 51 4.47 -12.11 -73.86
C PHE A 51 4.40 -10.64 -73.44
N LEU A 52 4.24 -9.70 -74.40
CA LEU A 52 4.05 -8.28 -74.11
C LEU A 52 2.75 -8.03 -73.35
N LEU A 53 1.66 -8.69 -73.73
CA LEU A 53 0.37 -8.57 -73.06
C LEU A 53 0.48 -9.07 -71.60
N LEU A 54 1.11 -10.23 -71.38
CA LEU A 54 1.39 -10.76 -70.05
C LEU A 54 2.30 -9.82 -69.25
N LEU A 55 3.34 -9.27 -69.87
CA LEU A 55 4.27 -8.35 -69.23
C LEU A 55 3.58 -7.04 -68.82
N ILE A 56 2.67 -6.51 -69.64
CA ILE A 56 1.87 -5.32 -69.30
C ILE A 56 0.96 -5.61 -68.10
N VAL A 57 0.27 -6.76 -68.10
CA VAL A 57 -0.61 -7.17 -66.98
C VAL A 57 0.21 -7.35 -65.69
N LEU A 58 1.35 -8.05 -65.77
CA LEU A 58 2.20 -8.32 -64.62
C LEU A 58 2.90 -7.06 -64.11
N SER A 59 3.36 -6.18 -65.01
CA SER A 59 3.95 -4.89 -64.66
C SER A 59 2.94 -4.01 -63.91
N ARG A 60 1.68 -3.97 -64.38
CA ARG A 60 0.64 -3.18 -63.72
C ARG A 60 0.23 -3.76 -62.35
N PHE A 61 0.23 -5.09 -62.21
CA PHE A 61 -0.31 -5.76 -61.02
C PHE A 61 0.74 -6.11 -59.95
N ALA A 62 1.99 -6.42 -60.32
CA ALA A 62 3.03 -6.85 -59.39
C ALA A 62 3.83 -5.70 -58.76
N TRP A 63 3.98 -4.56 -59.44
CA TRP A 63 4.77 -3.44 -58.92
C TRP A 63 4.14 -2.77 -57.70
N GLY A 64 2.80 -2.64 -57.68
CA GLY A 64 2.04 -2.11 -56.55
C GLY A 64 2.32 -2.84 -55.22
N PRO A 65 2.07 -4.16 -55.12
CA PRO A 65 2.25 -4.91 -53.88
C PRO A 65 3.73 -4.99 -53.43
N ILE A 66 4.69 -5.03 -54.36
CA ILE A 66 6.12 -5.06 -54.00
C ILE A 66 6.55 -3.73 -53.38
N LEU A 67 6.19 -2.59 -53.99
CA LEU A 67 6.51 -1.27 -53.44
C LEU A 67 5.76 -1.03 -52.12
N ALA A 68 4.52 -1.47 -52.00
CA ALA A 68 3.75 -1.37 -50.77
C ALA A 68 4.40 -2.20 -49.64
N GLY A 69 4.85 -3.42 -49.92
CA GLY A 69 5.56 -4.26 -48.96
C GLY A 69 6.88 -3.66 -48.49
N LEU A 70 7.64 -3.02 -49.39
CA LEU A 70 8.90 -2.37 -49.03
C LEU A 70 8.66 -1.11 -48.18
N LYS A 71 7.70 -0.26 -48.56
CA LYS A 71 7.30 0.91 -47.77
C LYS A 71 6.77 0.51 -46.40
N ALA A 72 5.95 -0.53 -46.30
CA ALA A 72 5.45 -1.04 -45.02
C ALA A 72 6.58 -1.53 -44.11
N ARG A 73 7.61 -2.19 -44.68
CA ARG A 73 8.79 -2.61 -43.91
C ARG A 73 9.62 -1.41 -43.44
N GLU A 74 9.86 -0.44 -44.31
CA GLU A 74 10.58 0.79 -43.97
C GLU A 74 9.85 1.56 -42.86
N GLU A 75 8.54 1.77 -43.01
CA GLU A 75 7.71 2.45 -42.02
C GLU A 75 7.67 1.69 -40.69
N LYS A 76 7.56 0.36 -40.73
CA LYS A 76 7.61 -0.47 -39.51
C LYS A 76 8.94 -0.32 -38.79
N ILE A 77 10.07 -0.39 -39.50
CA ILE A 77 11.40 -0.24 -38.89
C ILE A 77 11.56 1.16 -38.30
N ARG A 78 11.12 2.21 -39.02
CA ARG A 78 11.13 3.57 -38.49
C ARG A 78 10.30 3.71 -37.22
N LYS A 79 9.09 3.14 -37.21
CA LYS A 79 8.22 3.16 -36.03
C LYS A 79 8.83 2.38 -34.87
N ASP A 80 9.33 1.17 -35.11
CA ASP A 80 9.95 0.35 -34.08
C ASP A 80 11.17 1.07 -33.44
N ILE A 81 11.99 1.77 -34.24
CA ILE A 81 13.12 2.57 -33.73
C ILE A 81 12.62 3.78 -32.93
N ALA A 82 11.65 4.54 -33.46
CA ALA A 82 11.10 5.71 -32.78
C ALA A 82 10.41 5.32 -31.45
N ASP A 83 9.69 4.20 -31.44
CA ASP A 83 9.03 3.67 -30.25
C ASP A 83 10.06 3.16 -29.22
N ALA A 84 11.15 2.54 -29.67
CA ALA A 84 12.25 2.12 -28.80
C ALA A 84 12.95 3.34 -28.15
N GLU A 85 13.24 4.37 -28.93
CA GLU A 85 13.83 5.62 -28.42
C GLU A 85 12.89 6.33 -27.44
N ALA A 86 11.60 6.44 -27.77
CA ALA A 86 10.60 7.03 -26.90
C ALA A 86 10.42 6.24 -25.60
N THR A 87 10.43 4.90 -25.68
CA THR A 87 10.33 4.02 -24.51
C THR A 87 11.56 4.16 -23.62
N ARG A 88 12.76 4.23 -24.21
CA ARG A 88 14.00 4.46 -23.47
C ARG A 88 13.99 5.83 -22.78
N ALA A 89 13.61 6.89 -23.48
CA ALA A 89 13.52 8.23 -22.90
C ALA A 89 12.51 8.29 -21.74
N ARG A 90 11.34 7.63 -21.89
CA ARG A 90 10.36 7.51 -20.80
C ARG A 90 10.92 6.73 -19.61
N ALA A 91 11.58 5.60 -19.86
CA ALA A 91 12.20 4.80 -18.79
C ALA A 91 13.27 5.60 -18.02
N GLU A 92 14.13 6.34 -18.72
CA GLU A 92 15.13 7.22 -18.10
C GLU A 92 14.47 8.36 -17.30
N ALA A 93 13.39 8.97 -17.81
CA ALA A 93 12.65 10.00 -17.10
C ALA A 93 11.97 9.44 -15.83
N THR A 94 11.29 8.31 -15.95
CA THR A 94 10.67 7.61 -14.83
C THR A 94 11.70 7.22 -13.77
N LEU A 95 12.87 6.72 -14.18
CA LEU A 95 13.95 6.36 -13.26
C LEU A 95 14.46 7.58 -12.48
N LYS A 96 14.68 8.71 -13.14
CA LYS A 96 15.05 9.97 -12.47
C LYS A 96 13.97 10.43 -11.49
N GLU A 97 12.69 10.29 -11.85
CA GLU A 97 11.58 10.64 -10.97
C GLU A 97 11.56 9.73 -9.73
N TYR A 98 11.74 8.41 -9.90
CA TYR A 98 11.85 7.47 -8.79
C TYR A 98 13.03 7.77 -7.88
N GLU A 99 14.20 8.07 -8.44
CA GLU A 99 15.39 8.47 -7.66
C GLU A 99 15.12 9.75 -6.86
N ALA A 100 14.49 10.75 -7.47
CA ALA A 100 14.12 11.99 -6.79
C ALA A 100 13.07 11.74 -5.69
N GLN A 101 12.07 10.90 -5.95
CA GLN A 101 11.08 10.51 -4.94
C GLN A 101 11.72 9.75 -3.78
N LEU A 102 12.66 8.84 -4.06
CA LEU A 102 13.37 8.08 -3.03
C LEU A 102 14.25 9.00 -2.16
N ALA A 103 15.00 9.92 -2.78
CA ALA A 103 15.77 10.92 -2.06
C ALA A 103 14.87 11.82 -1.20
N GLY A 104 13.75 12.28 -1.76
CA GLY A 104 12.75 13.06 -1.03
C GLY A 104 12.12 12.29 0.13
N ALA A 105 11.84 11.00 -0.04
CA ALA A 105 11.31 10.13 1.01
C ALA A 105 12.32 9.93 2.14
N GLN A 106 13.62 9.75 1.83
CA GLN A 106 14.67 9.63 2.83
C GLN A 106 14.81 10.91 3.67
N VAL A 107 14.78 12.09 3.04
CA VAL A 107 14.82 13.38 3.75
C VAL A 107 13.60 13.54 4.66
N LYS A 108 12.39 13.23 4.16
CA LYS A 108 11.16 13.27 4.96
C LYS A 108 11.21 12.29 6.14
N ALA A 109 11.73 11.09 5.95
CA ALA A 109 11.88 10.09 7.00
C ALA A 109 12.86 10.57 8.09
N GLN A 110 14.00 11.14 7.69
CA GLN A 110 14.97 11.72 8.64
C GLN A 110 14.36 12.89 9.42
N ALA A 111 13.63 13.79 8.74
CA ALA A 111 12.94 14.89 9.39
C ALA A 111 11.86 14.41 10.38
N MET A 112 11.09 13.37 10.01
CA MET A 112 10.08 12.77 10.87
C MET A 112 10.72 12.12 12.11
N LEU A 113 11.84 11.41 11.95
CA LEU A 113 12.57 10.81 13.06
C LEU A 113 13.14 11.89 14.00
N ALA A 114 13.75 12.94 13.46
CA ALA A 114 14.26 14.05 14.27
C ALA A 114 13.13 14.73 15.07
N GLU A 115 11.98 14.94 14.45
CA GLU A 115 10.81 15.51 15.12
C GLU A 115 10.25 14.58 16.19
N ALA A 116 10.16 13.28 15.92
CA ALA A 116 9.71 12.29 16.89
C ALA A 116 10.63 12.22 18.12
N VAL A 117 11.95 12.28 17.93
CA VAL A 117 12.93 12.35 19.03
C VAL A 117 12.73 13.61 19.85
N ARG A 118 12.62 14.78 19.20
CA ARG A 118 12.38 16.07 19.85
C ARG A 118 11.09 16.07 20.67
N GLN A 119 10.01 15.54 20.11
CA GLN A 119 8.72 15.41 20.81
C GLN A 119 8.82 14.42 21.98
N GLY A 120 9.54 13.31 21.80
CA GLY A 120 9.79 12.33 22.86
C GLY A 120 10.56 12.94 24.04
N GLU A 121 11.61 13.72 23.77
CA GLU A 121 12.37 14.42 24.80
C GLU A 121 11.52 15.48 25.53
N GLN A 122 10.73 16.27 24.80
CA GLN A 122 9.81 17.23 25.39
C GLN A 122 8.77 16.55 26.27
N MET A 123 8.19 15.45 25.82
CA MET A 123 7.21 14.69 26.58
C MET A 123 7.85 14.08 27.83
N ALA A 124 9.07 13.52 27.72
CA ALA A 124 9.80 12.99 28.86
C ALA A 124 10.10 14.08 29.90
N MET A 125 10.52 15.27 29.47
CA MET A 125 10.71 16.41 30.36
C MET A 125 9.41 16.84 31.05
N GLN A 126 8.31 16.93 30.30
CA GLN A 126 7.00 17.30 30.86
C GLN A 126 6.50 16.26 31.87
N ILE A 127 6.63 14.96 31.58
CA ILE A 127 6.25 13.88 32.49
C ILE A 127 7.07 13.96 33.77
N ARG A 128 8.40 14.14 33.68
CA ARG A 128 9.26 14.28 34.85
C ARG A 128 8.90 15.50 35.70
N ALA A 129 8.65 16.64 35.06
CA ALA A 129 8.25 17.86 35.76
C ALA A 129 6.92 17.68 36.48
N ARG A 130 5.90 17.11 35.81
CA ARG A 130 4.60 16.81 36.43
C ARG A 130 4.73 15.82 37.58
N ALA A 131 5.50 14.75 37.39
CA ALA A 131 5.73 13.76 38.44
C ALA A 131 6.43 14.37 39.67
N GLN A 132 7.36 15.31 39.49
CA GLN A 132 7.96 16.04 40.61
C GLN A 132 6.95 16.91 41.35
N VAL A 133 6.13 17.69 40.64
CA VAL A 133 5.08 18.50 41.24
C VAL A 133 4.08 17.64 42.00
N GLU A 134 3.60 16.55 41.41
CA GLU A 134 2.67 15.61 42.05
C GLU A 134 3.29 14.94 43.29
N ALA A 135 4.58 14.59 43.24
CA ALA A 135 5.30 14.03 44.37
C ALA A 135 5.44 15.05 45.52
N GLU A 136 5.73 16.31 45.20
CA GLU A 136 5.81 17.40 46.17
C GLU A 136 4.44 17.68 46.81
N GLU A 137 3.38 17.76 46.01
CA GLU A 137 2.01 17.91 46.53
C GLU A 137 1.61 16.74 47.44
N THR A 138 1.91 15.51 47.02
CA THR A 138 1.62 14.31 47.81
C THR A 138 2.38 14.33 49.13
N ARG A 139 3.66 14.71 49.10
CA ARG A 139 4.48 14.87 50.31
C ARG A 139 3.91 15.92 51.24
N GLU A 140 3.50 17.06 50.71
CA GLU A 140 2.94 18.14 51.51
C GLU A 140 1.60 17.74 52.16
N ARG A 141 0.72 17.05 51.41
CA ARG A 141 -0.51 16.46 51.95
C ARG A 141 -0.22 15.46 53.07
N ALA A 142 0.72 14.54 52.85
CA ALA A 142 1.11 13.56 53.86
C ALA A 142 1.65 14.23 55.13
N LEU A 143 2.44 15.30 55.01
CA LEU A 143 2.93 16.06 56.17
C LEU A 143 1.80 16.73 56.94
N ARG A 144 0.82 17.33 56.24
CA ARG A 144 -0.38 17.91 56.88
C ARG A 144 -1.20 16.85 57.60
N ASP A 145 -1.39 15.69 56.99
CA ASP A 145 -2.14 14.57 57.58
C ASP A 145 -1.42 14.03 58.83
N ILE A 146 -0.08 13.90 58.78
CA ILE A 146 0.75 13.52 59.94
C ILE A 146 0.60 14.55 61.07
N GLU A 147 0.63 15.84 60.75
CA GLU A 147 0.47 16.89 61.76
C GLU A 147 -0.92 16.86 62.40
N ALA A 148 -1.97 16.66 61.58
CA ALA A 148 -3.34 16.51 62.07
C ALA A 148 -3.50 15.27 62.96
N ALA A 149 -2.97 14.12 62.53
CA ALA A 149 -2.97 12.88 63.30
C ALA A 149 -2.20 13.02 64.61
N ARG A 150 -1.05 13.71 64.60
CA ARG A 150 -0.29 14.01 65.83
C ARG A 150 -1.10 14.86 66.80
N LYS A 151 -1.75 15.93 66.31
CA LYS A 151 -2.61 16.78 67.15
C LYS A 151 -3.76 15.98 67.74
N GLN A 152 -4.35 15.07 66.97
CA GLN A 152 -5.41 14.19 67.46
C GLN A 152 -4.89 13.22 68.53
N ALA A 153 -3.77 12.55 68.29
CA ALA A 153 -3.16 11.62 69.25
C ALA A 153 -2.80 12.31 70.58
N VAL A 154 -2.30 13.55 70.54
CA VAL A 154 -2.04 14.33 71.76
C VAL A 154 -3.33 14.61 72.53
N LYS A 155 -4.42 14.99 71.83
CA LYS A 155 -5.74 15.19 72.48
C LYS A 155 -6.25 13.91 73.13
N ASP A 156 -6.12 12.78 72.44
CA ASP A 156 -6.57 11.47 72.94
C ASP A 156 -5.77 11.06 74.20
N ILE A 157 -4.45 11.30 74.22
CA ILE A 157 -3.61 11.06 75.39
C ILE A 157 -4.02 11.98 76.55
N CYS A 158 -4.28 13.27 76.29
CA CYS A 158 -4.73 14.20 77.32
C CYS A 158 -6.09 13.79 77.92
N ALA A 159 -7.03 13.34 77.08
CA ALA A 159 -8.32 12.83 77.54
C ALA A 159 -8.14 11.59 78.43
N LEU A 160 -7.35 10.61 77.98
CA LEU A 160 -7.06 9.40 78.76
C LEU A 160 -6.37 9.72 80.10
N ALA A 161 -5.46 10.69 80.12
CA ALA A 161 -4.80 11.13 81.34
C ALA A 161 -5.77 11.82 82.32
N ALA A 162 -6.72 12.62 81.81
CA ALA A 162 -7.76 13.26 82.61
C ALA A 162 -8.71 12.21 83.24
N ASP A 163 -9.12 11.21 82.45
CA ASP A 163 -9.98 10.10 82.92
C ASP A 163 -9.27 9.27 83.99
N LEU A 164 -7.98 8.95 83.78
CA LEU A 164 -7.17 8.22 84.76
C LEU A 164 -6.99 9.03 86.05
N SER A 165 -6.72 10.33 85.93
CA SER A 165 -6.55 11.22 87.08
C SER A 165 -7.84 11.32 87.91
N THR A 166 -8.99 11.46 87.24
CA THR A 166 -10.31 11.47 87.88
C THR A 166 -10.59 10.14 88.58
N SER A 167 -10.29 9.01 87.93
CA SER A 167 -10.43 7.67 88.52
C SER A 167 -9.55 7.46 89.75
N ILE A 168 -8.33 8.01 89.78
CA ILE A 168 -7.44 7.97 90.94
C ILE A 168 -7.99 8.86 92.06
N ALA A 169 -8.41 10.08 91.73
CA ALA A 169 -8.99 11.01 92.69
C ALA A 169 -10.25 10.43 93.36
N GLU A 170 -11.14 9.79 92.60
CA GLU A 170 -12.30 9.08 93.15
C GLU A 170 -11.90 7.96 94.12
N LYS A 171 -10.89 7.16 93.77
CA LYS A 171 -10.40 6.07 94.64
C LYS A 171 -9.78 6.59 95.93
N ILE A 172 -9.03 7.69 95.87
CA ILE A 172 -8.45 8.34 97.05
C ILE A 172 -9.55 8.94 97.92
N LEU A 173 -10.47 9.71 97.32
CA LEU A 173 -11.57 10.35 98.04
C LEU A 173 -12.44 9.32 98.77
N ARG A 174 -12.79 8.19 98.12
CA ARG A 174 -13.52 7.08 98.77
C ARG A 174 -12.78 6.46 99.96
N ARG A 175 -11.44 6.52 99.97
CA ARG A 175 -10.61 5.95 101.05
C ARG A 175 -10.45 6.92 102.23
N THR A 176 -10.50 8.23 101.99
CA THR A 176 -10.15 9.25 102.99
C THR A 176 -11.36 9.97 103.58
N ILE A 177 -12.53 9.95 102.92
CA ILE A 177 -13.70 10.69 103.39
C ILE A 177 -14.22 10.15 104.74
N ASN A 178 -14.39 11.06 105.71
CA ASN A 178 -14.98 10.76 107.00
C ASN A 178 -16.41 11.37 107.11
N ARG A 179 -17.10 11.14 108.23
CA ARG A 179 -18.48 11.63 108.42
C ARG A 179 -18.57 13.15 108.54
N GLN A 180 -17.56 13.82 109.08
CA GLN A 180 -17.51 15.29 109.18
C GLN A 180 -17.30 15.95 107.80
N ASP A 181 -16.42 15.41 106.96
CA ASP A 181 -16.20 15.93 105.60
C ASP A 181 -17.49 15.87 104.76
N GLN A 182 -18.31 14.83 104.94
CA GLN A 182 -19.61 14.71 104.27
C GLN A 182 -20.61 15.78 104.73
N GLU A 183 -20.65 16.11 106.01
CA GLU A 183 -21.54 17.16 106.55
C GLU A 183 -21.12 18.56 106.08
N ASP A 184 -19.82 18.83 106.03
CA ASP A 184 -19.28 20.11 105.54
C ASP A 184 -19.51 20.31 104.03
N LEU A 185 -19.32 19.26 103.21
CA LEU A 185 -19.61 19.32 101.77
C LEU A 185 -21.09 19.56 101.48
N VAL A 186 -22.00 18.96 102.26
CA VAL A 186 -23.44 19.20 102.16
C VAL A 186 -23.78 20.65 102.50
N ARG A 187 -23.17 21.20 103.57
CA ARG A 187 -23.37 22.60 103.96
C ARG A 187 -22.90 23.57 102.87
N GLN A 188 -21.71 23.35 102.29
CA GLN A 188 -21.20 24.16 101.19
C GLN A 188 -22.07 24.06 99.93
N GLY A 189 -22.58 22.87 99.60
CA GLY A 189 -23.49 22.69 98.47
C GLY A 189 -24.82 23.46 98.65
N ILE A 190 -25.37 23.48 99.86
CA ILE A 190 -26.57 24.26 100.19
C ILE A 190 -26.29 25.77 100.07
N GLU A 191 -25.15 26.25 100.58
CA GLU A 191 -24.75 27.66 100.45
C GLU A 191 -24.56 28.10 99.00
N GLN A 192 -23.97 27.25 98.14
CA GLN A 192 -23.74 27.56 96.74
C GLN A 192 -25.05 27.60 95.92
N LEU A 193 -26.02 26.73 96.24
CA LEU A 193 -27.36 26.76 95.65
C LEU A 193 -28.14 28.02 96.07
N GLN A 194 -28.02 28.43 97.33
CA GLN A 194 -28.62 29.68 97.82
C GLN A 194 -27.96 30.92 97.21
N ALA A 195 -26.65 30.87 96.91
CA ALA A 195 -25.92 31.94 96.23
C ALA A 195 -26.26 32.03 94.72
N SER A 196 -26.60 30.91 94.07
CA SER A 196 -27.00 30.86 92.66
C SER A 196 -28.49 31.22 92.42
N GLN A 197 -29.33 31.12 93.46
CA GLN A 197 -30.76 31.52 93.41
C GLN A 197 -31.02 32.99 93.80
N ARG A 198 -29.98 33.76 94.16
CA ARG A 198 -30.05 35.21 94.31
C ARG A 198 -29.50 35.90 93.07
#